data_AF-A0A7S3XME0-F1
#
_entry.id   AF-A0A7S3XME0-F1
#
_cell.length_a   1.000
_cell.length_b   1.000
_cell.length_c   1.000
_cell.angle_alpha   90.00
_cell.angle_beta   90.00
_cell.angle_gamma   90.00
#
_symmetry.space_group_name_H-M   'P 1'
#
loop_
_entity.id
_entity.type
_entity.pdbx_description
1 polymer ?
#
loop_
_entity_poly.entity_id
_entity_poly.type
_entity_poly.pdbx_seq_one_letter_code
_entity_poly.pdbx_strand_id
1 'polypeptide(L)'
;RNKTASRAFRRLAQANTALTDPVGRRNYRDYGHPDGPQLQRIGMALPDFLMGGSEQAIIWTYLIGLVLVVLWAIIYMSRKNSKEAPAACGQDDLQHLVETLLRPGLDNNDEDALWAAIAGAPICFRKGEVGETAAGEDMTAQLCADLTAVGCAAFAGAAPCPQVHNLGPEGRHALALLLARLHLPGSHSLWPKGSDEERAKIQADQDLVVDRAMLCLDLLMQVAGQGKSFALAALAVGAKARLRRGQASADGPGAREAQAQELATLGLAAPRISISVKAETYDEPEIAVGDTVTVTCTVKRMNGSGGLPYKGKDMRGSPVEHGEPWWVLLRVNGGLLAAQPWLMPLNKAEAACEVKLPAPPAPGKYRLTCDVMSPMFIGADISEQIIMKVVDLNEIGTPPQSHHQALEGEDGEED
;
A
#
# COMPACT_ATOMS: atom_id res chain seq x y z
N ARG A 1 -25.87 18.37 75.21
CA ARG A 1 -25.53 16.92 75.17
C ARG A 1 -24.20 16.75 74.44
N ASN A 2 -23.13 16.33 75.13
CA ASN A 2 -21.80 16.22 74.54
C ASN A 2 -21.76 15.03 73.54
N LYS A 3 -21.77 15.32 72.24
CA LYS A 3 -21.83 14.32 71.15
C LYS A 3 -20.63 13.35 71.19
N THR A 4 -19.50 13.80 71.69
CA THR A 4 -18.26 13.03 71.81
C THR A 4 -18.39 11.96 72.90
N ALA A 5 -18.96 12.32 74.06
CA ALA A 5 -19.23 11.37 75.13
C ALA A 5 -20.23 10.28 74.70
N SER A 6 -21.29 10.63 73.96
CA SER A 6 -22.27 9.66 73.46
C SER A 6 -21.71 8.71 72.41
N ARG A 7 -20.69 9.11 71.64
CA ARG A 7 -19.99 8.22 70.70
C ARG A 7 -19.06 7.27 71.44
N ALA A 8 -18.30 7.78 72.43
CA ALA A 8 -17.43 6.96 73.26
C ALA A 8 -18.23 5.89 74.02
N PHE A 9 -19.35 6.27 74.63
CA PHE A 9 -20.25 5.33 75.33
C PHE A 9 -20.79 4.24 74.41
N ARG A 10 -21.24 4.59 73.20
CA ARG A 10 -21.73 3.59 72.21
C ARG A 10 -20.64 2.60 71.81
N ARG A 11 -19.41 3.07 71.58
CA ARG A 11 -18.27 2.19 71.26
C ARG A 11 -17.94 1.26 72.42
N LEU A 12 -17.98 1.77 73.65
CA LEU A 12 -17.74 0.96 74.85
C LEU A 12 -18.81 -0.11 75.03
N ALA A 13 -20.08 0.25 74.84
CA ALA A 13 -21.19 -0.70 74.89
C ALA A 13 -21.07 -1.79 73.81
N GLN A 14 -20.73 -1.40 72.57
CA GLN A 14 -20.51 -2.35 71.46
C GLN A 14 -19.34 -3.29 71.73
N ALA A 15 -18.22 -2.78 72.26
CA ALA A 15 -17.06 -3.58 72.62
C ALA A 15 -17.39 -4.58 73.74
N ASN A 16 -18.19 -4.16 74.73
CA ASN A 16 -18.64 -5.05 75.78
C ASN A 16 -19.53 -6.17 75.23
N THR A 17 -20.54 -5.83 74.42
CA THR A 17 -21.42 -6.82 73.78
C THR A 17 -20.64 -7.82 72.93
N ALA A 18 -19.62 -7.36 72.20
CA ALA A 18 -18.76 -8.24 71.39
C ALA A 18 -17.93 -9.24 72.22
N LEU A 19 -17.59 -8.90 73.48
CA LEU A 19 -16.76 -9.75 74.34
C LEU A 19 -17.57 -10.66 75.27
N THR A 20 -18.74 -10.23 75.73
CA THR A 20 -19.54 -10.97 76.71
C THR A 20 -20.53 -11.95 76.09
N ASP A 21 -21.05 -11.66 74.89
CA ASP A 21 -22.03 -12.52 74.23
C ASP A 21 -21.38 -13.48 73.22
N PRO A 22 -21.58 -14.80 73.32
CA PRO A 22 -21.03 -15.76 72.35
C PRO A 22 -21.53 -15.54 70.92
N VAL A 23 -22.72 -14.97 70.72
CA VAL A 23 -23.27 -14.68 69.37
C VAL A 23 -22.61 -13.42 68.79
N GLY A 24 -22.60 -12.32 69.54
CA GLY A 24 -21.90 -11.09 69.16
C GLY A 24 -20.41 -11.31 68.84
N ARG A 25 -19.73 -12.20 69.58
CA ARG A 25 -18.33 -12.55 69.31
C ARG A 25 -18.13 -13.27 67.98
N ARG A 26 -19.05 -14.17 67.59
CA ARG A 26 -19.02 -14.85 66.29
C ARG A 26 -19.31 -13.87 65.15
N ASN A 27 -20.33 -13.04 65.30
CA ASN A 27 -20.67 -12.01 64.32
C ASN A 27 -19.53 -11.00 64.11
N TYR A 28 -18.84 -10.61 65.19
CA TYR A 28 -17.66 -9.75 65.09
C TYR A 28 -16.50 -10.43 64.36
N ARG A 29 -16.29 -11.74 64.59
CA ARG A 29 -15.25 -12.50 63.89
C ARG A 29 -15.55 -12.66 62.41
N ASP A 30 -16.80 -12.94 62.07
CA ASP A 30 -17.18 -13.30 60.71
C ASP A 30 -17.53 -12.06 59.85
N TYR A 31 -18.02 -10.96 60.46
CA TYR A 31 -18.48 -9.75 59.75
C TYR A 31 -17.85 -8.43 60.23
N GLY A 32 -17.00 -8.43 61.26
CA GLY A 32 -16.33 -7.22 61.77
C GLY A 32 -17.21 -6.28 62.61
N HIS A 33 -18.44 -6.67 62.95
CA HIS A 33 -19.36 -5.88 63.80
C HIS A 33 -20.22 -6.80 64.70
N PRO A 34 -20.48 -6.46 65.98
CA PRO A 34 -21.23 -7.35 66.89
C PRO A 34 -22.68 -7.63 66.44
N ASP A 35 -23.28 -6.70 65.69
CA ASP A 35 -24.67 -6.81 65.19
C ASP A 35 -24.82 -7.66 63.91
N GLY A 36 -23.72 -8.19 63.37
CA GLY A 36 -23.74 -8.99 62.13
C GLY A 36 -23.62 -8.16 60.84
N PRO A 37 -24.02 -8.70 59.67
CA PRO A 37 -23.79 -8.07 58.38
C PRO A 37 -24.53 -6.74 58.27
N GLN A 38 -23.78 -5.64 58.08
CA GLN A 38 -24.36 -4.32 57.83
C GLN A 38 -24.60 -4.13 56.33
N LEU A 39 -25.84 -3.81 55.94
CA LEU A 39 -26.10 -3.33 54.57
C LEU A 39 -25.43 -1.97 54.38
N GLN A 40 -24.31 -1.95 53.67
CA GLN A 40 -23.73 -0.71 53.16
C GLN A 40 -24.68 -0.14 52.11
N ARG A 41 -25.42 0.91 52.47
CA ARG A 41 -26.18 1.69 51.49
C ARG A 41 -25.20 2.47 50.63
N ILE A 42 -24.87 1.96 49.45
CA ILE A 42 -24.15 2.71 48.43
C ILE A 42 -25.14 3.75 47.88
N GLY A 43 -25.08 4.98 48.41
CA GLY A 43 -25.75 6.10 47.79
C GLY A 43 -24.96 6.56 46.57
N MET A 44 -25.58 6.57 45.38
CA MET A 44 -25.05 7.36 44.28
C MET A 44 -25.20 8.83 44.68
N ALA A 45 -24.08 9.55 44.82
CA ALA A 45 -24.06 10.95 45.26
C ALA A 45 -24.53 11.92 44.15
N LEU A 46 -25.51 11.54 43.33
CA LEU A 46 -26.16 12.49 42.43
C LEU A 46 -27.19 13.30 43.23
N PRO A 47 -27.20 14.63 43.12
CA PRO A 47 -28.13 15.48 43.85
C PRO A 47 -29.58 15.23 43.39
N ASP A 48 -30.51 15.14 44.34
CA ASP A 48 -31.91 14.72 44.14
C ASP A 48 -32.69 15.57 43.12
N PHE A 49 -32.24 16.79 42.81
CA PHE A 49 -32.89 17.66 41.83
C PHE A 49 -32.83 17.11 40.39
N LEU A 50 -31.73 16.43 40.01
CA LEU A 50 -31.58 15.82 38.67
C LEU A 50 -32.54 14.63 38.42
N MET A 51 -33.11 14.05 39.48
CA MET A 51 -34.02 12.90 39.38
C MET A 51 -35.51 13.29 39.43
N GLY A 52 -35.83 14.58 39.61
CA GLY A 52 -37.20 15.09 39.56
C GLY A 52 -37.80 14.97 38.14
N GLY A 53 -39.02 14.44 38.03
CA GLY A 53 -39.64 14.06 36.75
C GLY A 53 -39.79 15.18 35.71
N SER A 54 -39.70 16.45 36.08
CA SER A 54 -39.72 17.60 35.16
C SER A 54 -38.34 17.96 34.59
N GLU A 55 -37.25 17.70 35.32
CA GLU A 55 -35.88 18.07 34.90
C GLU A 55 -35.22 16.98 34.06
N GLN A 56 -35.76 15.75 34.09
CA GLN A 56 -35.36 14.66 33.20
C GLN A 56 -35.49 15.07 31.72
N ALA A 57 -36.52 15.84 31.36
CA ALA A 57 -36.69 16.33 29.99
C ALA A 57 -35.53 17.25 29.54
N ILE A 58 -34.97 18.05 30.45
CA ILE A 58 -33.83 18.95 30.18
C ILE A 58 -32.56 18.11 29.95
N ILE A 59 -32.34 17.08 30.77
CA ILE A 59 -31.20 16.16 30.63
C ILE A 59 -31.28 15.41 29.30
N TRP A 60 -32.46 14.87 28.94
CA TRP A 60 -32.65 14.19 27.65
C TRP A 60 -32.44 15.12 26.46
N THR A 61 -32.93 16.36 26.55
CA THR A 61 -32.73 17.38 25.51
C THR A 61 -31.25 17.73 25.33
N TYR A 62 -30.52 17.88 26.44
CA TYR A 62 -29.07 18.11 26.41
C TYR A 62 -28.31 16.92 25.81
N LEU A 63 -28.66 15.69 26.20
CA LEU A 63 -28.02 14.47 25.71
C LEU A 63 -28.28 14.25 24.22
N ILE A 64 -29.52 14.47 23.75
CA ILE A 64 -29.86 14.44 22.32
C ILE A 64 -29.13 15.55 21.57
N GLY A 65 -29.09 16.77 22.11
CA GLY A 65 -28.34 17.88 21.53
C GLY A 65 -26.85 17.58 21.37
N LEU A 66 -26.22 16.96 22.38
CA LEU A 66 -24.83 16.53 22.32
C LEU A 66 -24.60 15.49 21.22
N VAL A 67 -25.47 14.48 21.11
CA VAL A 67 -25.38 13.47 20.05
C VAL A 67 -25.52 14.11 18.67
N LEU A 68 -26.46 15.03 18.48
CA LEU A 68 -26.64 15.72 17.20
C LEU A 68 -25.44 16.60 16.82
N VAL A 69 -24.85 17.32 17.79
CA VAL A 69 -23.64 18.12 17.56
C VAL A 69 -22.46 17.25 17.20
N VAL A 70 -22.27 16.11 17.88
CA VAL A 70 -21.20 15.16 17.56
C VAL A 70 -21.41 14.53 16.18
N LEU A 71 -22.63 14.10 15.84
CA LEU A 71 -22.95 13.58 14.50
C LEU A 71 -22.72 14.62 13.41
N TRP A 72 -23.15 15.87 13.64
CA TRP A 72 -22.90 16.97 12.72
C TRP A 72 -21.41 17.27 12.56
N ALA A 73 -20.64 17.28 13.66
CA ALA A 73 -19.19 17.48 13.62
C ALA A 73 -18.48 16.35 12.87
N ILE A 74 -18.89 15.10 13.05
CA ILE A 74 -18.36 13.95 12.30
C ILE A 74 -18.64 14.11 10.80
N ILE A 75 -19.88 14.48 10.42
CA ILE A 75 -20.25 14.71 9.01
C ILE A 75 -19.53 15.92 8.42
N TYR A 76 -19.37 17.00 9.19
CA TYR A 76 -18.66 18.20 8.75
C TYR A 76 -17.18 17.90 8.55
N MET A 77 -16.54 17.22 9.51
CA MET A 77 -15.13 16.82 9.44
C MET A 77 -14.90 15.80 8.32
N SER A 78 -15.81 14.84 8.11
CA SER A 78 -15.69 13.89 7.00
C SER A 78 -15.79 14.60 5.65
N ARG A 79 -16.75 15.52 5.49
CA ARG A 79 -16.87 16.34 4.26
C ARG A 79 -15.69 17.27 4.05
N LYS A 80 -15.13 17.86 5.11
CA LYS A 80 -13.97 18.76 5.03
C LYS A 80 -12.71 17.97 4.66
N ASN A 81 -12.47 16.82 5.29
CA ASN A 81 -11.37 15.92 4.94
C ASN A 81 -11.49 15.43 3.49
N SER A 82 -12.71 15.17 2.98
CA SER A 82 -12.92 14.82 1.56
C SER A 82 -12.66 15.97 0.59
N LYS A 83 -12.63 17.23 1.05
CA LYS A 83 -12.33 18.42 0.23
C LYS A 83 -10.86 18.85 0.33
N GLU A 84 -10.21 18.60 1.46
CA GLU A 84 -8.83 19.03 1.74
C GLU A 84 -7.79 17.93 1.51
N ALA A 85 -8.19 16.67 1.35
CA ALA A 85 -7.27 15.64 0.89
C ALA A 85 -6.86 15.96 -0.55
N PRO A 86 -5.56 16.16 -0.85
CA PRO A 86 -5.10 16.20 -2.24
C PRO A 86 -5.53 14.87 -2.85
N ALA A 87 -6.47 14.89 -3.80
CA ALA A 87 -7.16 13.74 -4.39
C ALA A 87 -6.33 12.44 -4.28
N ALA A 88 -6.44 11.78 -3.12
CA ALA A 88 -5.69 10.58 -2.86
C ALA A 88 -6.51 9.51 -3.54
N CYS A 89 -5.89 8.81 -4.48
CA CYS A 89 -6.51 7.73 -5.22
C CYS A 89 -7.22 6.81 -4.22
N GLY A 90 -8.56 6.73 -4.34
CA GLY A 90 -9.43 6.17 -3.31
C GLY A 90 -9.68 4.68 -3.52
N GLN A 91 -10.46 4.09 -2.61
CA GLN A 91 -10.88 2.70 -2.74
C GLN A 91 -11.72 2.47 -4.02
N ASP A 92 -12.48 3.48 -4.46
CA ASP A 92 -13.31 3.38 -5.67
C ASP A 92 -12.45 3.37 -6.94
N ASP A 93 -11.33 4.11 -6.95
CA ASP A 93 -10.38 4.04 -8.07
C ASP A 93 -9.69 2.68 -8.13
N LEU A 94 -9.32 2.12 -6.96
CA LEU A 94 -8.77 0.76 -6.88
C LEU A 94 -9.75 -0.24 -7.50
N GLN A 95 -11.03 -0.16 -7.12
CA GLN A 95 -12.07 -1.03 -7.65
C GLN A 95 -12.24 -0.86 -9.16
N HIS A 96 -12.24 0.37 -9.68
CA HIS A 96 -12.30 0.64 -11.11
C HIS A 96 -11.11 0.03 -11.87
N LEU A 97 -9.89 0.20 -11.34
CA LEU A 97 -8.67 -0.34 -11.94
C LEU A 97 -8.66 -1.88 -11.91
N VAL A 98 -9.07 -2.49 -10.80
CA VAL A 98 -9.26 -3.94 -10.68
C VAL A 98 -10.25 -4.41 -11.74
N GLU A 99 -11.42 -3.79 -11.84
CA GLU A 99 -12.45 -4.22 -12.79
C GLU A 99 -12.02 -4.04 -14.24
N THR A 100 -11.24 -3.00 -14.54
CA THR A 100 -10.83 -2.69 -15.92
C THR A 100 -9.64 -3.53 -16.38
N LEU A 101 -8.63 -3.72 -15.52
CA LEU A 101 -7.34 -4.32 -15.89
C LEU A 101 -7.22 -5.81 -15.54
N LEU A 102 -8.02 -6.33 -14.60
CA LEU A 102 -8.08 -7.77 -14.32
C LEU A 102 -9.19 -8.49 -15.13
N ARG A 103 -9.82 -7.80 -16.08
CA ARG A 103 -10.79 -8.41 -17.00
C ARG A 103 -10.08 -9.47 -17.87
N PRO A 104 -10.64 -10.69 -17.96
CA PRO A 104 -10.06 -11.74 -18.81
C PRO A 104 -10.11 -11.30 -20.28
N GLY A 105 -8.95 -11.31 -20.95
CA GLY A 105 -8.81 -10.99 -22.38
C GLY A 105 -8.20 -9.63 -22.71
N LEU A 106 -7.76 -8.85 -21.71
CA LEU A 106 -6.91 -7.69 -21.95
C LEU A 106 -5.44 -8.14 -21.95
N ASP A 107 -4.69 -7.80 -23.00
CA ASP A 107 -3.25 -8.04 -23.00
C ASP A 107 -2.62 -7.09 -21.98
N ASN A 108 -2.05 -7.65 -20.90
CA ASN A 108 -1.44 -6.89 -19.79
C ASN A 108 -0.20 -6.06 -20.21
N ASN A 109 0.12 -6.03 -21.50
CA ASN A 109 1.20 -5.27 -22.10
C ASN A 109 0.69 -4.05 -22.91
N ASP A 110 -0.63 -3.88 -23.04
CA ASP A 110 -1.22 -2.78 -23.79
C ASP A 110 -1.17 -1.48 -22.97
N GLU A 111 -0.19 -0.63 -23.28
CA GLU A 111 0.00 0.66 -22.62
C GLU A 111 -1.20 1.59 -22.82
N ASP A 112 -1.83 1.56 -23.99
CA ASP A 112 -3.00 2.39 -24.29
C ASP A 112 -4.20 2.03 -23.41
N ALA A 113 -4.36 0.74 -23.10
CA ALA A 113 -5.40 0.25 -22.20
C ALA A 113 -5.13 0.69 -20.74
N LEU A 114 -3.86 0.67 -20.33
CA LEU A 114 -3.43 1.20 -19.04
C LEU A 114 -3.77 2.69 -18.89
N TRP A 115 -3.40 3.51 -19.89
CA TRP A 115 -3.67 4.95 -19.83
C TRP A 115 -5.16 5.26 -19.85
N ALA A 116 -5.95 4.52 -20.63
CA ALA A 116 -7.40 4.64 -20.63
C ALA A 116 -8.03 4.26 -19.28
N ALA A 117 -7.55 3.18 -18.65
CA ALA A 117 -8.02 2.76 -17.33
C ALA A 117 -7.70 3.79 -16.23
N ILE A 118 -6.51 4.39 -16.28
CA ILE A 118 -6.13 5.47 -15.36
C ILE A 118 -7.01 6.70 -15.58
N ALA A 119 -7.19 7.13 -16.83
CA ALA A 119 -8.00 8.30 -17.16
C ALA A 119 -9.49 8.13 -16.84
N GLY A 120 -9.98 6.89 -16.75
CA GLY A 120 -11.34 6.56 -16.32
C GLY A 120 -11.56 6.53 -14.82
N ALA A 121 -10.51 6.71 -14.00
CA ALA A 121 -10.61 6.63 -12.55
C ALA A 121 -11.51 7.75 -11.97
N PRO A 122 -12.61 7.40 -11.27
CA PRO A 122 -13.70 8.32 -10.94
C PRO A 122 -13.36 9.41 -9.92
N ILE A 123 -12.45 9.15 -8.98
CA ILE A 123 -12.05 10.14 -7.96
C ILE A 123 -10.89 11.01 -8.46
N CYS A 124 -10.03 10.44 -9.30
CA CYS A 124 -8.87 11.15 -9.84
C CYS A 124 -9.23 12.20 -10.90
N PHE A 125 -10.36 12.10 -11.60
CA PHE A 125 -10.71 13.03 -12.68
C PHE A 125 -12.14 13.53 -12.54
N ARG A 126 -12.45 14.17 -11.40
CA ARG A 126 -13.79 14.66 -11.08
C ARG A 126 -14.16 15.92 -11.89
N LYS A 127 -15.43 15.98 -12.28
CA LYS A 127 -16.12 17.16 -12.82
C LYS A 127 -15.81 18.44 -12.06
N GLY A 128 -15.26 19.41 -12.79
CA GLY A 128 -14.96 20.76 -12.32
C GLY A 128 -13.49 21.04 -11.99
N GLU A 129 -12.62 20.04 -12.07
CA GLU A 129 -11.18 20.21 -11.78
C GLU A 129 -10.28 20.22 -13.02
N VAL A 130 -10.75 19.68 -14.16
CA VAL A 130 -9.99 19.60 -15.42
C VAL A 130 -10.91 20.02 -16.57
N GLY A 131 -10.56 21.09 -17.29
CA GLY A 131 -11.21 21.45 -18.57
C GLY A 131 -12.62 22.04 -18.53
N GLU A 132 -12.95 22.96 -17.61
CA GLU A 132 -14.28 23.62 -17.56
C GLU A 132 -14.55 24.68 -18.65
N THR A 133 -13.58 25.00 -19.50
CA THR A 133 -13.75 26.05 -20.51
C THR A 133 -14.21 25.49 -21.85
N ALA A 134 -15.03 26.23 -22.60
CA ALA A 134 -15.38 25.90 -23.99
C ALA A 134 -14.11 25.77 -24.87
N ALA A 135 -13.05 26.51 -24.53
CA ALA A 135 -11.73 26.36 -25.13
C ALA A 135 -11.06 25.00 -24.83
N GLY A 136 -11.38 24.37 -23.69
CA GLY A 136 -10.92 23.05 -23.31
C GLY A 136 -11.45 21.96 -24.23
N GLU A 137 -12.74 22.00 -24.59
CA GLU A 137 -13.36 21.01 -25.49
C GLU A 137 -12.78 21.10 -26.92
N ASP A 138 -12.68 22.29 -27.51
CA ASP A 138 -12.08 22.49 -28.83
C ASP A 138 -10.61 22.04 -28.86
N MET A 139 -9.89 22.29 -27.78
CA MET A 139 -8.49 21.90 -27.62
C MET A 139 -8.34 20.39 -27.41
N THR A 140 -9.26 19.70 -26.75
CA THR A 140 -9.25 18.23 -26.68
C THR A 140 -9.34 17.61 -28.05
N ALA A 141 -10.18 18.17 -28.93
CA ALA A 141 -10.33 17.70 -30.30
C ALA A 141 -9.05 17.94 -31.11
N GLN A 142 -8.40 19.10 -30.93
CA GLN A 142 -7.12 19.40 -31.57
C GLN A 142 -5.99 18.48 -31.08
N LEU A 143 -5.87 18.26 -29.77
CA LEU A 143 -4.90 17.31 -29.19
C LEU A 143 -5.12 15.89 -29.68
N CYS A 144 -6.38 15.43 -29.75
CA CYS A 144 -6.71 14.13 -30.31
C CYS A 144 -6.28 14.02 -31.78
N ALA A 145 -6.48 15.08 -32.58
CA ALA A 145 -6.06 15.12 -33.98
C ALA A 145 -4.52 15.10 -34.12
N ASP A 146 -3.80 15.87 -33.31
CA ASP A 146 -2.34 15.90 -33.30
C ASP A 146 -1.74 14.56 -32.85
N LEU A 147 -2.32 13.93 -31.82
CA LEU A 147 -1.93 12.58 -31.39
C LEU A 147 -2.17 11.53 -32.47
N THR A 148 -3.28 11.65 -33.21
CA THR A 148 -3.57 10.80 -34.38
C THR A 148 -2.53 11.01 -35.48
N ALA A 149 -2.10 12.25 -35.72
CA ALA A 149 -1.09 12.57 -36.72
C ALA A 149 0.30 12.02 -36.37
N VAL A 150 0.63 11.92 -35.08
CA VAL A 150 1.87 11.31 -34.58
C VAL A 150 1.78 9.76 -34.54
N GLY A 151 0.63 9.20 -34.90
CA GLY A 151 0.42 7.75 -34.98
C GLY A 151 0.13 7.08 -33.63
N CYS A 152 -0.40 7.83 -32.66
CA CYS A 152 -0.84 7.27 -31.38
C CYS A 152 -2.07 6.36 -31.60
N ALA A 153 -1.90 5.06 -31.34
CA ALA A 153 -2.93 4.04 -31.61
C ALA A 153 -4.19 4.22 -30.77
N ALA A 154 -4.09 4.87 -29.59
CA ALA A 154 -5.24 5.21 -28.75
C ALA A 154 -6.32 6.06 -29.47
N PHE A 155 -5.93 6.85 -30.50
CA PHE A 155 -6.84 7.72 -31.26
C PHE A 155 -6.87 7.46 -32.78
N ALA A 156 -6.00 6.58 -33.30
CA ALA A 156 -5.89 6.31 -34.74
C ALA A 156 -6.81 5.16 -35.23
N GLY A 157 -7.92 5.49 -35.91
CA GLY A 157 -8.61 4.57 -36.83
C GLY A 157 -9.56 3.51 -36.22
N ALA A 158 -10.23 2.75 -37.11
CA ALA A 158 -11.60 2.15 -37.04
C ALA A 158 -11.99 1.20 -35.88
N ALA A 159 -11.17 1.03 -34.85
CA ALA A 159 -11.53 0.35 -33.61
C ALA A 159 -10.71 0.96 -32.46
N PRO A 160 -11.09 2.13 -31.93
CA PRO A 160 -10.47 2.62 -30.69
C PRO A 160 -10.60 1.54 -29.63
N CYS A 161 -9.57 1.39 -28.77
CA CYS A 161 -9.66 0.49 -27.63
C CYS A 161 -11.02 0.72 -26.93
N PRO A 162 -11.84 -0.33 -26.69
CA PRO A 162 -13.22 -0.16 -26.22
C PRO A 162 -13.30 0.66 -24.92
N GLN A 163 -12.22 0.66 -24.14
CA GLN A 163 -12.05 1.46 -22.94
C GLN A 163 -12.02 2.96 -23.23
N VAL A 164 -11.35 3.40 -24.30
CA VAL A 164 -11.30 4.81 -24.72
C VAL A 164 -12.68 5.31 -25.15
N HIS A 165 -13.45 4.48 -25.86
CA HIS A 165 -14.80 4.83 -26.28
C HIS A 165 -15.75 5.03 -25.09
N ASN A 166 -15.59 4.24 -24.02
CA ASN A 166 -16.43 4.29 -22.83
C ASN A 166 -16.07 5.43 -21.86
N LEU A 167 -14.97 6.15 -22.09
CA LEU A 167 -14.60 7.31 -21.27
C LEU A 167 -15.60 8.46 -21.47
N GLY A 168 -16.01 9.06 -20.36
CA GLY A 168 -16.71 10.35 -20.36
C GLY A 168 -15.82 11.49 -20.88
N PRO A 169 -16.38 12.69 -21.10
CA PRO A 169 -15.64 13.83 -21.65
C PRO A 169 -14.42 14.20 -20.81
N GLU A 170 -14.54 14.16 -19.49
CA GLU A 170 -13.46 14.45 -18.53
C GLU A 170 -12.31 13.45 -18.64
N GLY A 171 -12.63 12.15 -18.70
CA GLY A 171 -11.63 11.09 -18.88
C GLY A 171 -10.93 11.16 -20.24
N ARG A 172 -11.65 11.53 -21.31
CA ARG A 172 -11.04 11.75 -22.63
C ARG A 172 -10.09 12.94 -22.62
N HIS A 173 -10.46 14.02 -21.93
CA HIS A 173 -9.57 15.18 -21.78
C HIS A 173 -8.31 14.83 -21.00
N ALA A 174 -8.45 14.15 -19.85
CA ALA A 174 -7.32 13.68 -19.06
C ALA A 174 -6.41 12.73 -19.86
N LEU A 175 -6.99 11.80 -20.62
CA LEU A 175 -6.25 10.89 -21.50
C LEU A 175 -5.47 11.65 -22.57
N ALA A 176 -6.08 12.65 -23.21
CA ALA A 176 -5.41 13.50 -24.19
C ALA A 176 -4.23 14.27 -23.57
N LEU A 177 -4.39 14.83 -22.37
CA LEU A 177 -3.31 15.53 -21.66
C LEU A 177 -2.15 14.60 -21.26
N LEU A 178 -2.44 13.36 -20.83
CA LEU A 178 -1.43 12.34 -20.53
C LEU A 178 -0.67 11.90 -21.78
N LEU A 179 -1.39 11.56 -22.85
CA LEU A 179 -0.77 11.12 -24.09
C LEU A 179 0.02 12.24 -24.76
N ALA A 180 -0.46 13.49 -24.67
CA ALA A 180 0.30 14.66 -25.08
C ALA A 180 1.61 14.80 -24.31
N ARG A 181 1.61 14.52 -23.01
CA ARG A 181 2.84 14.54 -22.19
C ARG A 181 3.85 13.48 -22.62
N LEU A 182 3.39 12.34 -23.13
CA LEU A 182 4.23 11.20 -23.50
C LEU A 182 4.74 11.26 -24.95
N HIS A 183 3.88 11.64 -25.90
CA HIS A 183 4.14 11.47 -27.33
C HIS A 183 4.63 12.74 -28.04
N LEU A 184 4.50 13.91 -27.41
CA LEU A 184 4.86 15.19 -28.02
C LEU A 184 6.16 15.72 -27.40
N PRO A 185 7.34 15.39 -27.99
CA PRO A 185 8.62 15.87 -27.47
C PRO A 185 8.70 17.40 -27.60
N GLY A 186 8.86 18.10 -26.46
CA GLY A 186 9.05 19.56 -26.45
C GLY A 186 7.77 20.39 -26.56
N SER A 187 6.66 19.93 -25.97
CA SER A 187 5.28 20.43 -26.14
C SER A 187 4.99 21.91 -25.82
N HIS A 188 5.97 22.79 -25.67
CA HIS A 188 5.71 24.24 -25.68
C HIS A 188 5.15 24.75 -27.02
N SER A 189 5.38 24.03 -28.14
CA SER A 189 4.97 24.48 -29.48
C SER A 189 3.59 24.00 -29.95
N LEU A 190 2.97 23.03 -29.27
CA LEU A 190 1.67 22.44 -29.64
C LEU A 190 0.53 22.94 -28.76
N TRP A 191 0.84 23.71 -27.71
CA TRP A 191 -0.17 24.47 -27.01
C TRP A 191 -0.85 25.43 -27.99
N PRO A 192 -2.19 25.59 -27.91
CA PRO A 192 -2.94 26.42 -28.83
C PRO A 192 -2.30 27.82 -28.97
N LYS A 193 -2.57 28.49 -30.10
CA LYS A 193 -2.21 29.89 -30.35
C LYS A 193 -3.05 30.85 -29.47
N GLY A 194 -3.28 30.47 -28.21
CA GLY A 194 -3.96 31.24 -27.20
C GLY A 194 -3.03 32.19 -26.45
N SER A 195 -3.62 32.94 -25.54
CA SER A 195 -2.92 33.84 -24.62
C SER A 195 -1.97 33.08 -23.68
N ASP A 196 -0.94 33.75 -23.17
CA ASP A 196 0.00 33.13 -22.21
C ASP A 196 -0.71 32.63 -20.94
N GLU A 197 -1.83 33.26 -20.56
CA GLU A 197 -2.68 32.82 -19.44
C GLU A 197 -3.37 31.49 -19.70
N GLU A 198 -3.85 31.25 -20.93
CA GLU A 198 -4.44 29.97 -21.30
C GLU A 198 -3.39 28.86 -21.29
N ARG A 199 -2.19 29.14 -21.82
CA ARG A 199 -1.07 28.18 -21.77
C ARG A 199 -0.68 27.80 -20.35
N ALA A 200 -0.62 28.78 -19.45
CA ALA A 200 -0.31 28.53 -18.05
C ALA A 200 -1.38 27.68 -17.36
N LYS A 201 -2.67 27.90 -17.66
CA LYS A 201 -3.77 27.09 -17.13
C LYS A 201 -3.67 25.64 -17.61
N ILE A 202 -3.40 25.41 -18.89
CA ILE A 202 -3.38 24.05 -19.40
C ILE A 202 -2.13 23.30 -18.94
N GLN A 203 -1.00 23.98 -18.77
CA GLN A 203 0.16 23.39 -18.13
C GLN A 203 -0.17 22.96 -16.69
N ALA A 204 -0.89 23.79 -15.92
CA ALA A 204 -1.33 23.44 -14.58
C ALA A 204 -2.29 22.24 -14.57
N ASP A 205 -3.22 22.16 -15.52
CA ASP A 205 -4.12 21.02 -15.68
C ASP A 205 -3.35 19.74 -16.07
N GLN A 206 -2.37 19.84 -16.97
CA GLN A 206 -1.50 18.72 -17.33
C GLN A 206 -0.68 18.24 -16.13
N ASP A 207 -0.08 19.15 -15.37
CA ASP A 207 0.70 18.81 -14.17
C ASP A 207 -0.18 18.13 -13.12
N LEU A 208 -1.40 18.63 -12.90
CA LEU A 208 -2.39 18.01 -12.01
C LEU A 208 -2.74 16.59 -12.45
N VAL A 209 -3.01 16.40 -13.75
CA VAL A 209 -3.36 15.10 -14.33
C VAL A 209 -2.21 14.10 -14.20
N VAL A 210 -0.97 14.55 -14.43
CA VAL A 210 0.25 13.74 -14.28
C VAL A 210 0.44 13.33 -12.82
N ASP A 211 0.32 14.26 -11.87
CA ASP A 211 0.46 13.96 -10.44
C ASP A 211 -0.57 12.91 -9.97
N ARG A 212 -1.81 12.99 -10.45
CA ARG A 212 -2.86 12.01 -10.12
C ARG A 212 -2.61 10.66 -10.80
N ALA A 213 -2.17 10.65 -12.05
CA ALA A 213 -1.80 9.41 -12.74
C ALA A 213 -0.64 8.68 -12.03
N MET A 214 0.32 9.41 -11.45
CA MET A 214 1.40 8.83 -10.64
C MET A 214 0.86 8.10 -9.39
N LEU A 215 -0.18 8.65 -8.74
CA LEU A 215 -0.86 8.00 -7.62
C LEU A 215 -1.62 6.74 -8.06
N CYS A 216 -2.31 6.79 -9.20
CA CYS A 216 -2.98 5.62 -9.77
C CYS A 216 -1.97 4.49 -10.08
N LEU A 217 -0.79 4.83 -10.61
CA LEU A 217 0.27 3.85 -10.89
C LEU A 217 0.81 3.18 -9.62
N ASP A 218 0.88 3.90 -8.50
CA ASP A 218 1.24 3.28 -7.21
C ASP A 218 0.15 2.33 -6.70
N LEU A 219 -1.11 2.70 -6.89
CA LEU A 219 -2.25 1.85 -6.54
C LEU A 219 -2.31 0.58 -7.40
N LEU A 220 -1.90 0.67 -8.67
CA LEU A 220 -1.81 -0.48 -9.57
C LEU A 220 -0.84 -1.56 -9.10
N MET A 221 0.18 -1.22 -8.30
CA MET A 221 1.06 -2.23 -7.70
C MET A 221 0.29 -3.15 -6.75
N GLN A 222 -0.69 -2.63 -6.03
CA GLN A 222 -1.58 -3.44 -5.20
C GLN A 222 -2.49 -4.34 -6.05
N VAL A 223 -3.03 -3.81 -7.15
CA VAL A 223 -3.86 -4.56 -8.11
C VAL A 223 -3.05 -5.71 -8.72
N ALA A 224 -1.83 -5.44 -9.16
CA ALA A 224 -0.94 -6.43 -9.74
C ALA A 224 -0.59 -7.54 -8.75
N GLY A 225 -0.36 -7.21 -7.48
CA GLY A 225 -0.16 -8.19 -6.44
C GLY A 225 -1.41 -9.03 -6.14
N GLN A 226 -2.61 -8.43 -6.11
CA GLN A 226 -3.87 -9.16 -5.94
C GLN A 226 -4.14 -10.12 -7.10
N GLY A 227 -3.90 -9.67 -8.33
CA GLY A 227 -4.03 -10.47 -9.55
C GLY A 227 -2.86 -11.43 -9.81
N LYS A 228 -1.82 -11.41 -8.98
CA LYS A 228 -0.54 -12.13 -9.17
C LYS A 228 0.09 -11.91 -10.55
N SER A 229 -0.15 -10.76 -11.18
CA SER A 229 0.30 -10.46 -12.54
C SER A 229 1.61 -9.67 -12.51
N PHE A 230 2.70 -10.31 -12.94
CA PHE A 230 3.98 -9.63 -13.08
C PHE A 230 3.97 -8.59 -14.21
N ALA A 231 3.36 -8.93 -15.35
CA ALA A 231 3.28 -8.04 -16.51
C ALA A 231 2.68 -6.68 -16.12
N LEU A 232 1.58 -6.69 -15.36
CA LEU A 232 0.94 -5.45 -14.90
C LEU A 232 1.83 -4.64 -13.95
N ALA A 233 2.53 -5.31 -13.02
CA ALA A 233 3.47 -4.64 -12.11
C ALA A 233 4.65 -4.01 -12.87
N ALA A 234 5.26 -4.76 -13.79
CA ALA A 234 6.37 -4.27 -14.61
C ALA A 234 5.93 -3.10 -15.51
N LEU A 235 4.72 -3.19 -16.10
CA LEU A 235 4.12 -2.13 -16.90
C LEU A 235 3.91 -0.86 -16.06
N ALA A 236 3.36 -0.97 -14.85
CA ALA A 236 3.13 0.16 -13.97
C ALA A 236 4.43 0.88 -13.57
N VAL A 237 5.48 0.13 -13.22
CA VAL A 237 6.79 0.72 -12.88
C VAL A 237 7.42 1.40 -14.09
N GLY A 238 7.39 0.77 -15.26
CA GLY A 238 7.90 1.33 -16.51
C GLY A 238 7.14 2.58 -16.96
N ALA A 239 5.81 2.54 -16.91
CA ALA A 239 4.93 3.66 -17.23
C ALA A 239 5.19 4.86 -16.30
N LYS A 240 5.45 4.61 -15.01
CA LYS A 240 5.82 5.65 -14.03
C LYS A 240 7.14 6.34 -14.39
N ALA A 241 8.17 5.56 -14.74
CA ALA A 241 9.46 6.11 -15.16
C ALA A 241 9.37 6.91 -16.47
N ARG A 242 8.52 6.48 -17.40
CA ARG A 242 8.23 7.15 -18.68
C ARG A 242 7.45 8.45 -18.51
N LEU A 243 6.41 8.45 -17.69
CA LEU A 243 5.57 9.63 -17.44
C LEU A 243 6.38 10.76 -16.82
N ARG A 244 7.28 10.43 -15.88
CA ARG A 244 8.22 11.40 -15.29
C ARG A 244 9.12 12.06 -16.34
N ARG A 245 9.54 11.31 -17.37
CA ARG A 245 10.41 11.79 -18.44
C ARG A 245 9.66 12.41 -19.62
N GLY A 246 8.34 12.25 -19.68
CA GLY A 246 7.53 12.63 -20.84
C GLY A 246 7.90 11.86 -22.09
N GLN A 247 8.12 10.54 -21.98
CA GLN A 247 8.54 9.67 -23.08
C GLN A 247 7.52 8.57 -23.35
N ALA A 248 7.03 8.46 -24.58
CA ALA A 248 6.07 7.45 -24.99
C ALA A 248 6.64 6.02 -25.01
N SER A 249 7.93 5.86 -25.32
CA SER A 249 8.55 4.53 -25.43
C SER A 249 9.89 4.50 -24.71
N ALA A 250 10.19 3.36 -24.08
CA ALA A 250 11.49 3.07 -23.49
C ALA A 250 12.57 2.73 -24.54
N ASP A 251 12.17 2.23 -25.71
CA ASP A 251 13.08 1.59 -26.67
C ASP A 251 13.46 2.45 -27.87
N GLY A 252 12.82 3.60 -28.04
CA GLY A 252 13.14 4.51 -29.14
C GLY A 252 14.59 5.02 -29.08
N PRO A 253 15.26 5.23 -30.23
CA PRO A 253 16.64 5.72 -30.26
C PRO A 253 16.79 7.07 -29.53
N GLY A 254 15.84 8.00 -29.73
CA GLY A 254 15.82 9.28 -29.02
C GLY A 254 15.56 9.14 -27.51
N ALA A 255 14.80 8.12 -27.09
CA ALA A 255 14.55 7.87 -25.67
C ALA A 255 15.81 7.37 -24.95
N ARG A 256 16.54 6.44 -25.60
CA ARG A 256 17.83 5.91 -25.11
C ARG A 256 18.90 7.00 -25.03
N GLU A 257 18.98 7.88 -26.02
CA GLU A 257 19.91 9.00 -26.02
C GLU A 257 19.61 10.01 -24.90
N ALA A 258 18.34 10.42 -24.75
CA ALA A 258 17.93 11.33 -23.68
C ALA A 258 18.19 10.73 -22.29
N GLN A 259 17.95 9.43 -22.14
CA GLN A 259 18.28 8.72 -20.91
C GLN A 259 19.78 8.66 -20.65
N ALA A 260 20.60 8.35 -21.65
CA ALA A 260 22.04 8.31 -21.52
C ALA A 260 22.61 9.68 -21.13
N GLN A 261 22.06 10.76 -21.70
CA GLN A 261 22.40 12.13 -21.32
C GLN A 261 22.02 12.44 -19.87
N GLU A 262 20.83 12.04 -19.41
CA GLU A 262 20.42 12.22 -18.00
C GLU A 262 21.30 11.42 -17.04
N LEU A 263 21.64 10.18 -17.37
CA LEU A 263 22.54 9.38 -16.54
C LEU A 263 23.95 9.99 -16.50
N ALA A 264 24.41 10.58 -17.61
CA ALA A 264 25.69 11.29 -17.68
C ALA A 264 25.69 12.58 -16.84
N THR A 265 24.58 13.34 -16.82
CA THR A 265 24.47 14.55 -15.97
C THR A 265 24.38 14.22 -14.49
N LEU A 266 23.73 13.10 -14.14
CA LEU A 266 23.58 12.65 -12.75
C LEU A 266 24.89 12.06 -12.16
N GLY A 267 25.79 11.52 -12.98
CA GLY A 267 27.09 11.01 -12.53
C GLY A 267 26.97 9.95 -11.43
N LEU A 268 27.44 10.25 -10.22
CA LEU A 268 27.37 9.35 -9.05
C LEU A 268 25.94 9.14 -8.50
N ALA A 269 25.01 10.03 -8.83
CA ALA A 269 23.60 9.89 -8.48
C ALA A 269 22.88 8.86 -9.36
N ALA A 270 23.45 8.51 -10.53
CA ALA A 270 22.89 7.46 -11.37
C ALA A 270 22.96 6.09 -10.65
N PRO A 271 21.87 5.30 -10.69
CA PRO A 271 21.81 4.05 -9.98
C PRO A 271 22.70 3.00 -10.64
N ARG A 272 23.65 2.47 -9.87
CA ARG A 272 24.28 1.18 -10.15
C ARG A 272 24.07 0.31 -8.95
N ILE A 273 23.21 -0.69 -9.11
CA ILE A 273 22.85 -1.62 -8.05
C ILE A 273 23.35 -3.02 -8.39
N SER A 274 23.60 -3.82 -7.38
CA SER A 274 23.74 -5.27 -7.46
C SER A 274 22.75 -5.90 -6.50
N ILE A 275 22.27 -7.08 -6.85
CA ILE A 275 21.28 -7.80 -6.05
C ILE A 275 21.84 -9.16 -5.63
N SER A 276 21.41 -9.64 -4.47
CA SER A 276 21.69 -10.98 -3.96
C SER A 276 20.41 -11.53 -3.35
N VAL A 277 19.97 -12.70 -3.81
CA VAL A 277 18.74 -13.34 -3.35
C VAL A 277 19.05 -14.64 -2.63
N LYS A 278 18.40 -14.86 -1.48
CA LYS A 278 18.48 -16.10 -0.70
C LYS A 278 17.08 -16.56 -0.30
N ALA A 279 16.88 -17.86 -0.20
CA ALA A 279 15.64 -18.48 0.28
C ALA A 279 16.00 -19.49 1.35
N GLU A 280 15.57 -19.25 2.58
CA GLU A 280 15.94 -20.03 3.76
C GLU A 280 14.69 -20.27 4.63
N THR A 281 14.61 -21.43 5.29
CA THR A 281 13.65 -21.74 6.35
C THR A 281 14.25 -21.41 7.71
N TYR A 282 13.39 -21.17 8.70
CA TYR A 282 13.84 -20.89 10.05
C TYR A 282 14.29 -22.20 10.71
N ASP A 283 15.55 -22.26 11.16
CA ASP A 283 16.17 -23.38 11.89
C ASP A 283 16.31 -24.72 11.14
N GLU A 284 16.00 -24.80 9.84
CA GLU A 284 16.12 -26.02 9.04
C GLU A 284 17.02 -25.86 7.81
N PRO A 285 17.87 -26.85 7.48
CA PRO A 285 18.79 -26.77 6.34
C PRO A 285 18.09 -27.04 5.00
N GLU A 286 16.94 -27.74 5.02
CA GLU A 286 16.14 -28.06 3.86
C GLU A 286 14.76 -27.43 3.98
N ILE A 287 14.12 -27.18 2.84
CA ILE A 287 12.78 -26.56 2.80
C ILE A 287 11.77 -27.68 2.61
N ALA A 288 10.93 -27.93 3.60
CA ALA A 288 9.87 -28.93 3.49
C ALA A 288 8.61 -28.36 2.83
N VAL A 289 7.77 -29.26 2.30
CA VAL A 289 6.42 -28.90 1.88
C VAL A 289 5.61 -28.39 3.08
N GLY A 290 5.06 -27.18 2.97
CA GLY A 290 4.23 -26.55 4.01
C GLY A 290 4.97 -25.61 4.96
N ASP A 291 6.30 -25.52 4.89
CA ASP A 291 7.08 -24.60 5.72
C ASP A 291 6.91 -23.14 5.30
N THR A 292 7.25 -22.22 6.19
CA THR A 292 7.35 -20.81 5.84
C THR A 292 8.78 -20.51 5.38
N VAL A 293 8.93 -20.22 4.08
CA VAL A 293 10.20 -19.81 3.49
C VAL A 293 10.35 -18.30 3.63
N THR A 294 11.51 -17.85 4.10
CA THR A 294 11.89 -16.44 4.08
C THR A 294 12.80 -16.21 2.89
N VAL A 295 12.32 -15.42 1.93
CA VAL A 295 13.12 -14.96 0.79
C VAL A 295 13.68 -13.59 1.11
N THR A 296 15.00 -13.51 1.16
CA THR A 296 15.72 -12.27 1.44
C THR A 296 16.36 -11.77 0.16
N CYS A 297 15.93 -10.60 -0.31
CA CYS A 297 16.56 -9.88 -1.42
C CYS A 297 17.38 -8.73 -0.85
N THR A 298 18.69 -8.76 -1.05
CA THR A 298 19.62 -7.71 -0.64
C THR A 298 20.03 -6.91 -1.87
N VAL A 299 19.86 -5.60 -1.82
CA VAL A 299 20.23 -4.68 -2.89
C VAL A 299 21.33 -3.75 -2.40
N LYS A 300 22.46 -3.77 -3.10
CA LYS A 300 23.65 -2.98 -2.82
C LYS A 300 23.88 -1.94 -3.89
N ARG A 301 24.11 -0.70 -3.48
CA ARG A 301 24.49 0.40 -4.36
C ARG A 301 26.00 0.44 -4.54
N MET A 302 26.45 0.28 -5.78
CA MET A 302 27.87 0.24 -6.14
C MET A 302 28.51 1.64 -6.20
N ASN A 303 27.71 2.68 -6.46
CA ASN A 303 28.19 4.06 -6.64
C ASN A 303 28.16 4.92 -5.35
N GLY A 304 28.01 4.33 -4.15
CA GLY A 304 27.94 5.05 -2.86
C GLY A 304 26.51 5.48 -2.45
N SER A 305 26.37 6.24 -1.35
CA SER A 305 25.06 6.55 -0.70
C SER A 305 24.31 7.77 -1.25
N GLY A 306 24.80 8.41 -2.32
CA GLY A 306 24.27 9.67 -2.86
C GLY A 306 23.11 9.48 -3.85
N GLY A 307 22.10 8.69 -3.49
CA GLY A 307 20.94 8.49 -4.34
C GLY A 307 20.03 9.73 -4.42
N LEU A 308 19.22 9.85 -5.49
CA LEU A 308 18.21 10.91 -5.58
C LEU A 308 17.09 10.66 -4.56
N PRO A 309 16.96 11.49 -3.51
CA PRO A 309 15.88 11.30 -2.55
C PRO A 309 14.53 11.52 -3.26
N TYR A 310 13.59 10.62 -3.00
CA TYR A 310 12.21 10.78 -3.43
C TYR A 310 11.44 11.50 -2.34
N LYS A 311 10.95 12.71 -2.65
CA LYS A 311 10.08 13.47 -1.76
C LYS A 311 8.68 12.88 -1.84
N GLY A 312 8.32 12.06 -0.86
CA GLY A 312 6.94 11.66 -0.63
C GLY A 312 6.23 12.66 0.28
N LYS A 313 4.90 12.58 0.36
CA LYS A 313 4.13 13.22 1.42
C LYS A 313 3.68 12.13 2.39
N ASP A 314 3.80 12.34 3.70
CA ASP A 314 3.19 11.44 4.68
C ASP A 314 1.65 11.52 4.60
N MET A 315 0.95 10.68 5.36
CA MET A 315 -0.52 10.70 5.45
C MET A 315 -1.10 12.05 5.92
N ARG A 316 -0.27 12.97 6.42
CA ARG A 316 -0.63 14.33 6.86
C ARG A 316 -0.16 15.40 5.89
N GLY A 317 0.34 15.03 4.71
CA GLY A 317 0.81 15.96 3.68
C GLY A 317 2.21 16.56 3.93
N SER A 318 2.91 16.14 5.00
CA SER A 318 4.25 16.63 5.30
C SER A 318 5.28 15.99 4.37
N PRO A 319 6.21 16.75 3.78
CA PRO A 319 7.24 16.19 2.92
C PRO A 319 8.16 15.29 3.75
N VAL A 320 8.22 14.02 3.36
CA VAL A 320 9.16 13.04 3.93
C VAL A 320 10.21 12.73 2.88
N GLU A 321 11.47 12.91 3.25
CA GLU A 321 12.59 12.43 2.44
C GLU A 321 12.67 10.91 2.59
N HIS A 322 12.17 10.21 1.56
CA HIS A 322 12.47 8.81 1.38
C HIS A 322 13.72 8.73 0.49
N GLY A 323 14.60 7.76 0.73
CA GLY A 323 15.68 7.45 -0.21
C GLY A 323 15.12 6.98 -1.55
N GLU A 324 16.01 6.55 -2.43
CA GLU A 324 15.58 6.16 -3.78
C GLU A 324 14.60 4.98 -3.73
N PRO A 325 13.41 5.11 -4.36
CA PRO A 325 12.42 4.06 -4.38
C PRO A 325 12.82 2.96 -5.38
N TRP A 326 12.77 1.71 -4.93
CA TRP A 326 12.98 0.53 -5.74
C TRP A 326 11.86 -0.48 -5.49
N TRP A 327 11.21 -0.95 -6.55
CA TRP A 327 10.22 -2.01 -6.44
C TRP A 327 10.90 -3.37 -6.53
N VAL A 328 10.67 -4.22 -5.53
CA VAL A 328 11.13 -5.61 -5.51
C VAL A 328 9.94 -6.50 -5.84
N LEU A 329 10.05 -7.23 -6.96
CA LEU A 329 9.03 -8.13 -7.48
C LEU A 329 9.58 -9.56 -7.42
N LEU A 330 8.90 -10.43 -6.69
CA LEU A 330 9.26 -11.84 -6.61
C LEU A 330 8.34 -12.67 -7.51
N ARG A 331 8.93 -13.44 -8.42
CA ARG A 331 8.22 -14.35 -9.33
C ARG A 331 8.54 -15.81 -9.04
N VAL A 332 7.54 -16.67 -9.25
CA VAL A 332 7.74 -18.13 -9.28
C VAL A 332 7.57 -18.63 -10.71
N ASN A 333 8.52 -19.46 -11.16
CA ASN A 333 8.55 -20.08 -12.49
C ASN A 333 8.43 -19.09 -13.66
N GLY A 334 8.82 -17.83 -13.44
CA GLY A 334 8.90 -16.77 -14.45
C GLY A 334 7.57 -16.09 -14.81
N GLY A 335 6.43 -16.60 -14.35
CA GLY A 335 5.09 -16.13 -14.79
C GLY A 335 4.34 -15.27 -13.77
N LEU A 336 4.11 -15.79 -12.56
CA LEU A 336 3.23 -15.17 -11.57
C LEU A 336 4.03 -14.54 -10.43
N LEU A 337 3.48 -13.48 -9.85
CA LEU A 337 4.00 -12.90 -8.62
C LEU A 337 3.79 -13.86 -7.44
N ALA A 338 4.86 -14.13 -6.71
CA ALA A 338 4.89 -14.97 -5.51
C ALA A 338 4.31 -14.24 -4.30
N ALA A 339 4.47 -12.91 -4.26
CA ALA A 339 4.10 -12.05 -3.15
C ALA A 339 3.68 -10.67 -3.67
N GLN A 340 3.12 -9.85 -2.77
CA GLN A 340 2.84 -8.45 -3.06
C GLN A 340 4.14 -7.71 -3.42
N PRO A 341 4.12 -6.86 -4.47
CA PRO A 341 5.25 -5.97 -4.76
C PRO A 341 5.68 -5.18 -3.54
N TRP A 342 6.98 -5.09 -3.29
CA TRP A 342 7.51 -4.38 -2.14
C TRP A 342 8.25 -3.12 -2.56
N LEU A 343 7.88 -1.98 -1.97
CA LEU A 343 8.57 -0.71 -2.20
C LEU A 343 9.69 -0.54 -1.18
N MET A 344 10.93 -0.59 -1.65
CA MET A 344 12.13 -0.43 -0.86
C MET A 344 12.70 0.99 -1.01
N PRO A 345 12.87 1.75 0.08
CA PRO A 345 13.66 2.96 0.06
C PRO A 345 15.15 2.64 0.27
N LEU A 346 15.98 2.92 -0.73
CA LEU A 346 17.43 2.75 -0.66
C LEU A 346 18.09 4.00 -0.06
N ASN A 347 18.07 4.09 1.27
CA ASN A 347 18.63 5.22 2.04
C ASN A 347 20.14 5.11 2.29
N LYS A 348 20.69 3.89 2.23
CA LYS A 348 22.08 3.55 2.56
C LYS A 348 22.71 2.78 1.38
N ALA A 349 23.99 2.45 1.49
CA ALA A 349 24.70 1.65 0.49
C ALA A 349 24.11 0.23 0.30
N GLU A 350 23.33 -0.25 1.27
CA GLU A 350 22.69 -1.56 1.25
C GLU A 350 21.31 -1.48 1.90
N ALA A 351 20.34 -2.18 1.31
CA ALA A 351 19.02 -2.40 1.87
C ALA A 351 18.60 -3.84 1.60
N ALA A 352 17.85 -4.43 2.53
CA ALA A 352 17.34 -5.80 2.41
C ALA A 352 15.82 -5.81 2.54
N CYS A 353 15.19 -6.63 1.71
CA CYS A 353 13.79 -7.00 1.76
C CYS A 353 13.67 -8.43 2.25
N GLU A 354 12.83 -8.68 3.25
CA GLU A 354 12.47 -10.02 3.68
C GLU A 354 11.00 -10.28 3.37
N VAL A 355 10.73 -11.30 2.57
CA VAL A 355 9.36 -11.72 2.22
C VAL A 355 9.16 -13.14 2.72
N LYS A 356 8.18 -13.31 3.60
CA LYS A 356 7.78 -14.63 4.10
C LYS A 356 6.67 -15.19 3.23
N LEU A 357 6.85 -16.39 2.72
CA LEU A 357 5.91 -17.07 1.83
C LEU A 357 5.82 -18.55 2.17
N PRO A 358 4.63 -19.16 2.04
CA PRO A 358 4.49 -20.59 2.24
C PRO A 358 5.23 -21.37 1.15
N ALA A 359 5.91 -22.44 1.54
CA ALA A 359 6.52 -23.38 0.62
C ALA A 359 5.44 -23.97 -0.30
N PRO A 360 5.77 -24.17 -1.59
CA PRO A 360 4.87 -24.83 -2.53
C PRO A 360 4.34 -26.18 -2.03
N PRO A 361 3.10 -26.56 -2.36
CA PRO A 361 2.46 -27.77 -1.84
C PRO A 361 2.97 -29.08 -2.46
N ALA A 362 3.78 -29.01 -3.52
CA ALA A 362 4.36 -30.19 -4.15
C ALA A 362 5.88 -30.17 -3.98
N PRO A 363 6.52 -31.32 -3.71
CA PRO A 363 7.97 -31.41 -3.68
C PRO A 363 8.52 -31.18 -5.10
N GLY A 364 9.69 -30.52 -5.19
CA GLY A 364 10.29 -30.22 -6.48
C GLY A 364 11.24 -29.03 -6.49
N LYS A 365 11.76 -28.71 -7.67
CA LYS A 365 12.63 -27.54 -7.90
C LYS A 365 11.80 -26.38 -8.42
N TYR A 366 11.74 -25.32 -7.63
CA TYR A 366 11.04 -24.08 -7.97
C TYR A 366 12.02 -23.01 -8.37
N ARG A 367 11.75 -22.35 -9.50
CA ARG A 367 12.56 -21.24 -9.98
C ARG A 367 12.01 -19.95 -9.37
N LEU A 368 12.77 -19.33 -8.48
CA LEU A 368 12.44 -18.00 -7.97
C LEU A 368 13.25 -16.97 -8.74
N THR A 369 12.57 -15.94 -9.25
CA THR A 369 13.21 -14.80 -9.90
C THR A 369 12.84 -13.55 -9.12
N CYS A 370 13.85 -12.79 -8.69
CA CYS A 370 13.65 -11.50 -8.05
C CYS A 370 14.00 -10.41 -9.06
N ASP A 371 13.03 -9.58 -9.40
CA ASP A 371 13.20 -8.43 -10.29
C ASP A 371 13.16 -7.16 -9.45
N VAL A 372 14.23 -6.38 -9.51
CA VAL A 372 14.34 -5.09 -8.83
C VAL A 372 14.25 -4.00 -9.88
N MET A 373 13.18 -3.22 -9.82
CA MET A 373 12.81 -2.23 -10.85
C MET A 373 12.78 -0.82 -10.30
N SER A 374 13.20 0.15 -11.11
CA SER A 374 13.18 1.55 -10.71
C SER A 374 11.98 2.31 -11.30
N PRO A 375 11.13 2.95 -10.48
CA PRO A 375 10.10 3.86 -10.99
C PRO A 375 10.68 5.19 -11.48
N MET A 376 11.99 5.41 -11.30
CA MET A 376 12.68 6.66 -11.61
C MET A 376 13.54 6.54 -12.86
N PHE A 377 14.09 5.36 -13.13
CA PHE A 377 15.06 5.10 -14.19
C PHE A 377 14.58 3.96 -15.07
N ILE A 378 14.45 4.23 -16.37
CA ILE A 378 14.09 3.20 -17.35
C ILE A 378 15.28 2.25 -17.52
N GLY A 379 15.08 0.94 -17.65
CA GLY A 379 16.18 0.01 -17.99
C GLY A 379 17.33 -0.09 -16.96
N ALA A 380 17.13 0.42 -15.75
CA ALA A 380 18.02 0.17 -14.60
C ALA A 380 17.59 -1.09 -13.82
N ASP A 381 16.69 -1.87 -14.41
CA ASP A 381 16.08 -3.04 -13.79
C ASP A 381 17.06 -4.20 -13.78
N ILE A 382 17.13 -4.91 -12.67
CA ILE A 382 18.03 -6.06 -12.50
C ILE A 382 17.22 -7.25 -12.01
N SER A 383 17.48 -8.40 -12.61
CA SER A 383 16.85 -9.67 -12.25
C SER A 383 17.88 -10.70 -11.83
N GLU A 384 17.62 -11.40 -10.75
CA GLU A 384 18.42 -12.53 -10.27
C GLU A 384 17.53 -13.74 -10.06
N GLN A 385 18.05 -14.92 -10.39
CA GLN A 385 17.30 -16.16 -10.34
C GLN A 385 17.99 -17.16 -9.43
N ILE A 386 17.24 -17.75 -8.51
CA ILE A 386 17.67 -18.84 -7.65
C ILE A 386 16.78 -20.07 -7.84
N ILE A 387 17.31 -21.24 -7.50
CA ILE A 387 16.56 -22.50 -7.52
C ILE A 387 16.31 -22.91 -6.08
N MET A 388 15.03 -22.93 -5.69
CA MET A 388 14.57 -23.42 -4.40
C MET A 388 14.21 -24.90 -4.53
N LYS A 389 14.86 -25.77 -3.76
CA LYS A 389 14.51 -27.20 -3.71
C LYS A 389 13.60 -27.44 -2.52
N VAL A 390 12.38 -27.91 -2.80
CA VAL A 390 11.39 -28.30 -1.79
C VAL A 390 11.38 -29.82 -1.68
N VAL A 391 11.55 -30.32 -0.47
CA VAL A 391 11.67 -31.75 -0.13
C VAL A 391 10.37 -32.22 0.52
N ASP A 392 10.02 -33.48 0.32
CA ASP A 392 8.86 -34.09 0.99
C ASP A 392 9.16 -34.28 2.49
N LEU A 393 8.16 -34.08 3.35
CA LEU A 393 8.23 -34.31 4.80
C LEU A 393 8.74 -35.71 5.15
N ASN A 394 8.48 -36.71 4.30
CA ASN A 394 8.91 -38.09 4.54
C ASN A 394 10.39 -38.36 4.24
N GLU A 395 11.07 -37.48 3.48
CA GLU A 395 12.49 -37.61 3.12
C GLU A 395 13.42 -36.89 4.11
N ILE A 396 12.86 -36.00 4.93
CA ILE A 396 13.60 -35.21 5.92
C ILE A 396 13.79 -36.08 7.17
N GLY A 397 14.87 -36.86 7.19
CA GLY A 397 15.27 -37.62 8.38
C GLY A 397 15.91 -38.99 8.16
N THR A 398 16.06 -39.48 6.94
CA THR A 398 16.88 -40.69 6.71
C THR A 398 18.36 -40.27 6.57
N PRO A 399 19.23 -40.57 7.56
CA PRO A 399 20.67 -40.51 7.30
C PRO A 399 20.98 -41.39 6.08
N PRO A 400 21.97 -41.04 5.25
CA PRO A 400 22.30 -41.82 4.07
C PRO A 400 22.52 -43.27 4.52
N GLN A 401 21.68 -44.18 4.03
CA GLN A 401 21.93 -45.61 4.20
C GLN A 401 23.23 -45.89 3.46
N SER A 402 24.34 -45.92 4.22
CA SER A 402 25.60 -46.43 3.74
C SER A 402 25.33 -47.82 3.20
N HIS A 403 25.52 -48.00 1.90
CA HIS A 403 25.59 -49.31 1.27
C HIS A 403 26.71 -50.10 1.96
N HIS A 404 26.36 -50.84 3.03
CA HIS A 404 27.15 -52.00 3.43
C HIS A 404 26.89 -53.07 2.38
N GLN A 405 27.59 -52.98 1.25
CA GLN A 405 27.99 -54.17 0.51
C GLN A 405 28.99 -54.90 1.40
N ALA A 406 28.49 -55.75 2.29
CA ALA A 406 29.27 -56.85 2.80
C ALA A 406 29.40 -57.86 1.64
N LEU A 407 30.49 -57.71 0.89
CA LEU A 407 31.08 -58.79 0.11
C LEU A 407 31.40 -59.90 1.11
N GLU A 408 30.58 -60.96 1.13
CA GLU A 408 31.02 -62.25 1.65
C GLU A 408 32.11 -62.74 0.69
N GLY A 409 33.37 -62.46 1.05
CA GLY A 409 34.54 -63.05 0.43
C GLY A 409 34.71 -64.46 0.93
N GLU A 410 34.64 -65.41 -0.01
CA GLU A 410 35.36 -66.67 0.05
C GLU A 410 36.86 -66.39 0.28
N ASP A 411 37.44 -67.07 1.27
CA ASP A 411 38.86 -67.43 1.47
C ASP A 411 38.83 -68.18 2.82
N GLY A 412 39.36 -69.38 3.06
CA GLY A 412 40.33 -70.26 2.43
C GLY A 412 40.76 -71.24 3.53
N GLU A 413 41.14 -72.46 3.16
CA GLU A 413 41.67 -73.53 4.01
C GLU A 413 42.79 -73.09 4.98
N GLU A 414 42.85 -73.68 6.19
CA GLU A 414 43.95 -74.54 6.65
C GLU A 414 43.74 -75.03 8.11
N ASP A 415 44.20 -76.27 8.32
CA ASP A 415 44.35 -77.12 9.53
C ASP A 415 43.15 -77.89 10.13
#